data_AF-A0A7X4FBS2-F1
#
_entry.id   AF-A0A7X4FBS2-F1
#
_cell.length_a   1.000
_cell.length_b   1.000
_cell.length_c   1.000
_cell.angle_alpha   90.00
_cell.angle_beta   90.00
_cell.angle_gamma   90.00
#
_symmetry.space_group_name_H-M   'P 1'
#
loop_
_entity.id
_entity.type
_entity.pdbx_description
1 polymer ?
#
loop_
_entity_poly.entity_id
_entity_poly.type
_entity_poly.pdbx_seq_one_letter_code
_entity_poly.pdbx_strand_id
1 'polypeptide(L)'
;MWHIIKREIYDNLNSLRFALTTVLLLALMVTNAVRHLREHPERVQRYQDAATQSLNRLRDRADDSFFTLAQHGPGNFYKKPSPLHFCAEGGETLLSDIVEVEEPHVFATDSEDNVLLQGAWSLSYPDANLQNKSVGPDVSQVDWAFIIGYVLSLLALLFTFDAFSGEREHGTLRLMLANSIPRHTVLLGKFLGALLSIT
;
A
#
# COMPACT_ATOMS: atom_id res chain seq x y z
N MET A 1 26.94 -19.28 -27.12
CA MET A 1 26.25 -18.13 -26.50
C MET A 1 25.43 -18.54 -25.28
N TRP A 2 24.42 -19.41 -25.44
CA TRP A 2 23.55 -19.90 -24.34
C TRP A 2 24.29 -20.52 -23.14
N HIS A 3 25.34 -21.31 -23.37
CA HIS A 3 26.11 -21.93 -22.27
C HIS A 3 26.91 -20.93 -21.43
N ILE A 4 27.39 -19.84 -22.03
CA ILE A 4 28.11 -18.77 -21.31
C ILE A 4 27.11 -18.02 -20.44
N ILE A 5 25.95 -17.66 -21.01
CA ILE A 5 24.86 -17.00 -20.29
C ILE A 5 24.37 -17.87 -19.11
N LYS A 6 24.16 -19.17 -19.30
CA LYS A 6 23.75 -20.08 -18.21
C LYS A 6 24.78 -20.16 -17.09
N ARG A 7 26.07 -20.22 -17.43
CA ARG A 7 27.15 -20.29 -16.43
C ARG A 7 27.24 -18.99 -15.64
N GLU A 8 27.19 -17.85 -16.31
CA GLU A 8 27.19 -16.52 -15.68
C GLU A 8 25.99 -16.35 -14.75
N ILE A 9 24.78 -16.74 -15.20
CA ILE A 9 23.56 -16.69 -14.38
C ILE A 9 23.69 -17.61 -13.16
N TYR A 10 24.25 -18.80 -13.32
CA TYR A 10 24.42 -19.75 -12.22
C TYR A 10 25.44 -19.24 -11.19
N ASP A 11 26.56 -18.69 -11.63
CA ASP A 11 27.58 -18.11 -10.74
C ASP A 11 27.05 -16.86 -10.02
N ASN A 12 26.19 -16.06 -10.67
CA ASN A 12 25.60 -14.87 -10.05
C ASN A 12 24.42 -15.20 -9.12
N LEU A 13 23.59 -16.19 -9.45
CA LEU A 13 22.52 -16.73 -8.57
C LEU A 13 23.09 -17.46 -7.35
N ASN A 14 24.23 -18.14 -7.51
CA ASN A 14 24.90 -18.85 -6.42
C ASN A 14 25.86 -17.93 -5.63
N SER A 15 25.88 -16.62 -5.95
CA SER A 15 26.61 -15.62 -5.18
C SER A 15 25.97 -15.46 -3.80
N LEU A 16 26.81 -15.51 -2.77
CA LEU A 16 26.40 -15.26 -1.38
C LEU A 16 25.66 -13.92 -1.23
N ARG A 17 25.97 -12.94 -2.08
CA ARG A 17 25.31 -11.62 -2.12
C ARG A 17 23.87 -11.73 -2.62
N PHE A 18 23.65 -12.49 -3.70
CA PHE A 18 22.31 -12.75 -4.20
C PHE A 18 21.46 -13.41 -3.12
N ALA A 19 21.94 -14.51 -2.54
CA ALA A 19 21.26 -15.21 -1.46
C ALA A 19 20.94 -14.31 -0.25
N LEU A 20 21.88 -13.46 0.18
CA LEU A 20 21.65 -12.52 1.30
C LEU A 20 20.55 -11.51 0.98
N THR A 21 20.53 -10.93 -0.22
CA THR A 21 19.49 -9.98 -0.60
C THR A 21 18.13 -10.64 -0.76
N THR A 22 18.05 -11.87 -1.28
CA THR A 22 16.78 -12.61 -1.38
C THR A 22 16.24 -12.94 0.00
N VAL A 23 17.11 -13.40 0.91
CA VAL A 23 16.72 -13.67 2.30
C VAL A 23 16.28 -12.39 3.01
N LEU A 24 16.99 -11.27 2.82
CA LEU A 24 16.61 -9.97 3.39
C LEU A 24 15.23 -9.52 2.88
N LEU A 25 14.98 -9.64 1.58
CA LEU A 25 13.72 -9.23 0.97
C LEU A 25 12.56 -10.12 1.41
N LEU A 26 12.78 -11.43 1.47
CA LEU A 26 11.82 -12.38 2.04
C LEU A 26 11.53 -12.08 3.50
N ALA A 27 12.56 -11.80 4.31
CA ALA A 27 12.38 -11.45 5.72
C ALA A 27 11.57 -10.17 5.89
N LEU A 28 11.82 -9.14 5.08
CA LEU A 28 11.05 -7.90 5.06
C LEU A 28 9.59 -8.14 4.68
N MET A 29 9.33 -8.90 3.60
CA MET A 29 7.97 -9.25 3.17
C MET A 29 7.22 -10.07 4.21
N VAL A 30 7.86 -11.07 4.82
CA VAL A 30 7.23 -11.91 5.85
C VAL A 30 6.93 -11.11 7.11
N THR A 31 7.86 -10.29 7.58
CA THR A 31 7.65 -9.45 8.77
C THR A 31 6.48 -8.50 8.55
N ASN A 32 6.40 -7.90 7.36
CA ASN A 32 5.31 -7.03 6.96
C ASN A 32 3.96 -7.78 6.90
N ALA A 33 3.93 -8.94 6.22
CA ALA A 33 2.75 -9.76 6.09
C ALA A 33 2.21 -10.23 7.45
N VAL A 34 3.10 -10.63 8.38
CA VAL A 34 2.69 -11.07 9.72
C VAL A 34 2.10 -9.91 10.52
N ARG A 35 2.66 -8.70 10.43
CA ARG A 35 2.09 -7.52 11.08
C ARG A 35 0.68 -7.25 10.56
N HIS A 36 0.52 -7.24 9.24
CA HIS A 36 -0.78 -6.94 8.62
C HIS A 36 -1.83 -8.04 8.87
N LEU A 37 -1.44 -9.31 8.84
CA LEU A 37 -2.35 -10.43 9.06
C LEU A 37 -2.94 -10.42 10.48
N ARG A 38 -2.21 -9.87 11.46
CA ARG A 38 -2.70 -9.67 12.82
C ARG A 38 -3.71 -8.52 12.92
N GLU A 39 -3.50 -7.45 12.16
CA GLU A 39 -4.34 -6.25 12.21
C GLU A 39 -5.61 -6.35 11.36
N HIS A 40 -5.57 -7.13 10.27
CA HIS A 40 -6.71 -7.36 9.37
C HIS A 40 -7.99 -7.84 10.09
N PRO A 41 -7.97 -8.88 10.95
CA PRO A 41 -9.19 -9.32 11.63
C PRO A 41 -9.78 -8.23 12.54
N GLU A 42 -8.94 -7.45 13.22
CA GLU A 42 -9.41 -6.36 14.09
C GLU A 42 -10.10 -5.25 13.28
N ARG A 43 -9.60 -4.96 12.08
CA ARG A 43 -10.24 -3.99 11.17
C ARG A 43 -11.59 -4.48 10.65
N VAL A 44 -11.66 -5.75 10.26
CA VAL A 44 -12.90 -6.36 9.77
C VAL A 44 -13.96 -6.42 10.87
N GLN A 45 -13.56 -6.79 12.10
CA GLN A 45 -14.46 -6.80 13.25
C GLN A 45 -15.00 -5.40 13.56
N ARG A 46 -14.12 -4.38 13.64
CA ARG A 46 -14.54 -2.99 13.85
C ARG A 46 -15.56 -2.52 12.80
N TYR A 47 -15.33 -2.86 11.52
CA TYR A 47 -16.28 -2.54 10.46
C TYR A 47 -17.63 -3.26 10.64
N GLN A 48 -17.60 -4.56 10.97
CA GLN A 48 -18.82 -5.35 11.20
C GLN A 48 -19.62 -4.84 12.39
N ASP A 49 -18.96 -4.52 13.51
CA ASP A 49 -19.59 -3.97 14.70
C ASP A 49 -20.24 -2.62 14.41
N ALA A 50 -19.50 -1.72 13.74
CA ALA A 50 -20.00 -0.41 13.35
C ALA A 50 -21.17 -0.47 12.37
N ALA A 51 -21.09 -1.34 11.36
CA ALA A 51 -22.17 -1.57 10.39
C ALA A 51 -23.41 -2.20 11.05
N THR A 52 -23.22 -3.11 12.00
CA THR A 52 -24.34 -3.68 12.76
C THR A 52 -24.99 -2.62 13.64
N GLN A 53 -24.18 -1.77 14.28
CA GLN A 53 -24.68 -0.69 15.12
C GLN A 53 -25.45 0.35 14.29
N SER A 54 -25.01 0.69 13.08
CA SER A 54 -25.78 1.60 12.22
C SER A 54 -27.08 0.98 11.74
N LEU A 55 -27.10 -0.31 11.39
CA LEU A 55 -28.32 -1.03 11.03
C LEU A 55 -29.31 -1.11 12.20
N ASN A 56 -28.84 -1.30 13.43
CA ASN A 56 -29.70 -1.28 14.60
C ASN A 56 -30.31 0.12 14.83
N ARG A 57 -29.51 1.18 14.74
CA ARG A 57 -30.04 2.57 14.84
C ARG A 57 -31.06 2.87 13.74
N LEU A 58 -30.83 2.37 12.54
CA LEU A 58 -31.76 2.46 11.41
C LEU A 58 -33.09 1.76 11.69
N ARG A 59 -33.01 0.53 12.23
CA ARG A 59 -34.15 -0.27 12.65
C ARG A 59 -34.98 0.48 13.70
N ASP A 60 -34.33 0.95 14.77
CA ASP A 60 -34.99 1.65 15.87
C ASP A 60 -35.73 2.90 15.38
N ARG A 61 -35.10 3.69 14.49
CA ARG A 61 -35.73 4.89 13.89
C ARG A 61 -36.89 4.54 12.97
N ALA A 62 -36.78 3.46 12.20
CA ALA A 62 -37.84 3.00 11.30
C ALA A 62 -39.05 2.48 12.09
N ASP A 63 -38.82 1.83 13.23
CA ASP A 63 -39.87 1.33 14.12
C ASP A 63 -40.60 2.49 14.85
N ASP A 64 -39.91 3.60 15.15
CA ASP A 64 -40.53 4.82 15.71
C ASP A 64 -41.44 5.53 14.69
N SER A 65 -40.92 5.95 13.54
CA SER A 65 -41.74 6.49 12.45
C SER A 65 -40.97 6.63 11.12
N PHE A 66 -41.68 6.51 10.00
CA PHE A 66 -41.10 6.83 8.68
C PHE A 66 -40.70 8.31 8.55
N PHE A 67 -41.38 9.22 9.25
CA PHE A 67 -41.10 10.65 9.19
C PHE A 67 -39.76 10.99 9.87
N THR A 68 -39.49 10.43 11.06
CA THR A 68 -38.22 10.61 11.77
C THR A 68 -37.05 10.03 10.98
N LEU A 69 -37.24 8.90 10.28
CA LEU A 69 -36.24 8.33 9.37
C LEU A 69 -35.98 9.24 8.16
N ALA A 70 -37.03 9.80 7.55
CA ALA A 70 -36.89 10.73 6.42
C ALA A 70 -36.17 12.03 6.82
N GLN A 71 -36.36 12.48 8.07
CA GLN A 71 -35.78 13.71 8.59
C GLN A 71 -34.33 13.55 9.05
N HIS A 72 -33.99 12.48 9.79
CA HIS A 72 -32.65 12.25 10.34
C HIS A 72 -31.77 11.37 9.46
N GLY A 73 -32.35 10.77 8.42
CA GLY A 73 -31.64 9.96 7.45
C GLY A 73 -31.13 8.63 8.00
N PRO A 74 -30.39 7.91 7.16
CA PRO A 74 -29.97 6.55 7.46
C PRO A 74 -28.82 6.43 8.46
N GLY A 75 -28.28 7.56 8.95
CA GLY A 75 -27.09 7.58 9.80
C GLY A 75 -25.79 7.33 9.04
N ASN A 76 -24.69 7.19 9.76
CA ASN A 76 -23.35 7.18 9.19
C ASN A 76 -23.09 5.97 8.28
N PHE A 77 -22.42 6.23 7.15
CA PHE A 77 -22.01 5.20 6.21
C PHE A 77 -20.55 4.82 6.47
N TYR A 78 -20.32 3.52 6.67
CA TYR A 78 -19.00 2.96 6.89
C TYR A 78 -18.45 2.39 5.58
N LYS A 79 -17.25 2.81 5.22
CA LYS A 79 -16.51 2.25 4.07
C LYS A 79 -16.03 0.85 4.41
N LYS A 80 -16.26 -0.10 3.50
CA LYS A 80 -15.76 -1.47 3.66
C LYS A 80 -14.22 -1.48 3.58
N PRO A 81 -13.51 -2.19 4.49
CA PRO A 81 -12.06 -2.30 4.42
C PRO A 81 -11.64 -3.02 3.13
N SER A 82 -10.61 -2.49 2.46
CA SER A 82 -10.06 -3.08 1.25
C SER A 82 -9.30 -4.37 1.56
N PRO A 83 -9.51 -5.45 0.79
CA PRO A 83 -8.76 -6.70 0.95
C PRO A 83 -7.28 -6.55 0.52
N LEU A 84 -6.96 -5.54 -0.29
CA LEU A 84 -5.61 -5.32 -0.84
C LEU A 84 -4.78 -4.34 -0.02
N HIS A 85 -5.31 -3.83 1.08
CA HIS A 85 -4.63 -2.87 1.95
C HIS A 85 -3.29 -3.39 2.50
N PHE A 86 -3.06 -4.71 2.54
CA PHE A 86 -1.77 -5.28 2.95
C PHE A 86 -0.67 -5.14 1.90
N CYS A 87 -1.04 -5.15 0.62
CA CYS A 87 -0.12 -5.01 -0.50
C CYS A 87 0.14 -3.53 -0.81
N ALA A 88 -0.95 -2.77 -0.81
CA ALA A 88 -0.99 -1.38 -1.21
C ALA A 88 -2.09 -0.70 -0.39
N GLU A 89 -1.69 -0.04 0.70
CA GLU A 89 -2.55 0.85 1.46
C GLU A 89 -3.03 2.03 0.61
N GLY A 90 -2.21 2.49 -0.34
CA GLY A 90 -2.65 3.36 -1.44
C GLY A 90 -3.24 4.70 -0.99
N GLY A 91 -2.92 5.16 0.22
CA GLY A 91 -3.51 6.37 0.80
C GLY A 91 -4.95 6.16 1.28
N GLU A 92 -5.40 4.92 1.50
CA GLU A 92 -6.69 4.64 2.13
C GLU A 92 -6.82 5.29 3.51
N THR A 93 -5.70 5.46 4.22
CA THR A 93 -5.64 6.23 5.47
C THR A 93 -5.93 7.72 5.29
N LEU A 94 -5.71 8.31 4.12
CA LEU A 94 -6.02 9.72 3.86
C LEU A 94 -7.51 9.94 3.61
N LEU A 95 -8.22 8.89 3.19
CA LEU A 95 -9.67 8.92 3.02
C LEU A 95 -10.34 8.64 4.37
N SER A 96 -11.41 9.36 4.68
CA SER A 96 -12.22 9.03 5.85
C SER A 96 -12.88 7.66 5.67
N ASP A 97 -12.81 6.82 6.69
CA ASP A 97 -13.51 5.53 6.75
C ASP A 97 -15.03 5.69 6.97
N ILE A 98 -15.46 6.90 7.31
CA ILE A 98 -16.83 7.23 7.69
C ILE A 98 -17.30 8.44 6.88
N VAL A 99 -18.47 8.31 6.27
CA VAL A 99 -19.25 9.43 5.76
C VAL A 99 -20.34 9.71 6.79
N GLU A 100 -20.26 10.88 7.40
CA GLU A 100 -21.17 11.27 8.47
C GLU A 100 -22.43 11.88 7.87
N VAL A 101 -23.57 11.46 8.40
CA VAL A 101 -24.84 12.11 8.07
C VAL A 101 -24.99 13.26 9.04
N GLU A 102 -24.96 14.48 8.51
CA GLU A 102 -25.10 15.67 9.31
C GLU A 102 -26.54 15.79 9.80
N GLU A 103 -26.69 16.22 11.05
CA GLU A 103 -28.01 16.40 11.63
C GLU A 103 -28.80 17.44 10.84
N PRO A 104 -30.11 17.21 10.66
CA PRO A 104 -30.92 18.06 9.81
C PRO A 104 -30.89 19.51 10.30
N HIS A 105 -30.50 20.42 9.40
CA HIS A 105 -30.34 21.83 9.73
C HIS A 105 -31.64 22.46 10.22
N VAL A 106 -31.56 23.15 11.35
CA VAL A 106 -32.68 23.91 11.90
C VAL A 106 -32.72 25.28 11.22
N PHE A 107 -33.79 25.57 10.49
CA PHE A 107 -33.97 26.80 9.73
C PHE A 107 -34.71 27.89 10.51
N ALA A 108 -35.57 27.51 11.46
CA ALA A 108 -36.28 28.45 12.32
C ALA A 108 -36.63 27.83 13.67
N THR A 109 -36.40 28.58 14.74
CA THR A 109 -36.86 28.29 16.11
C THR A 109 -37.77 29.41 16.60
N ASP A 110 -38.72 29.09 17.48
CA ASP A 110 -39.51 30.09 18.21
C ASP A 110 -38.69 30.74 19.34
N SER A 111 -39.21 31.79 19.95
CA SER A 111 -38.77 32.45 21.18
C SER A 111 -38.59 31.52 22.40
N GLU A 112 -39.20 30.33 22.37
CA GLU A 112 -39.04 29.26 23.36
C GLU A 112 -38.10 28.12 22.88
N ASP A 113 -37.30 28.34 21.82
CA ASP A 113 -36.39 27.36 21.21
C ASP A 113 -37.06 26.10 20.62
N ASN A 114 -38.38 26.13 20.42
CA ASN A 114 -39.09 25.07 19.73
C ASN A 114 -38.76 25.10 18.22
N VAL A 115 -38.38 23.95 17.65
CA VAL A 115 -38.02 23.81 16.24
C VAL A 115 -39.27 23.93 15.36
N LEU A 116 -39.36 25.01 14.58
CA LEU A 116 -40.50 25.28 13.70
C LEU A 116 -40.28 24.75 12.29
N LEU A 117 -39.05 24.88 11.79
CA LEU A 117 -38.65 24.41 10.46
C LEU A 117 -37.29 23.74 10.55
N GLN A 118 -37.26 22.48 10.17
CA GLN A 118 -36.04 21.68 10.10
C GLN A 118 -35.93 21.05 8.71
N GLY A 119 -34.73 21.08 8.17
CA GLY A 119 -34.40 20.50 6.87
C GLY A 119 -34.35 18.99 6.86
N ALA A 120 -33.95 18.47 5.71
CA ALA A 120 -33.52 17.09 5.61
C ALA A 120 -32.05 16.97 6.03
N TRP A 121 -31.68 15.75 6.42
CA TRP A 121 -30.30 15.33 6.57
C TRP A 121 -29.48 15.59 5.30
N SER A 122 -28.19 15.86 5.48
CA SER A 122 -27.21 16.01 4.39
C SER A 122 -26.04 15.06 4.62
N LEU A 123 -25.36 14.66 3.54
CA LEU A 123 -24.07 13.96 3.69
C LEU A 123 -22.99 15.00 3.93
N SER A 124 -22.33 14.90 5.07
CA SER A 124 -21.07 15.59 5.31
C SER A 124 -19.93 14.67 4.90
N TYR A 125 -19.18 15.12 3.91
CA TYR A 125 -17.92 14.49 3.54
C TYR A 125 -16.85 15.21 4.35
N PRO A 126 -16.32 14.60 5.43
CA PRO A 126 -15.19 15.20 6.10
C PRO A 126 -14.09 15.39 5.07
N ASP A 127 -13.57 16.62 4.96
CA ASP A 127 -12.44 16.89 4.10
C ASP A 127 -11.34 15.86 4.40
N ALA A 128 -10.73 15.30 3.35
CA ALA A 128 -9.55 14.48 3.52
C ALA A 128 -8.60 15.28 4.42
N ASN A 129 -8.34 14.78 5.63
CA ASN A 129 -7.90 15.60 6.74
C ASN A 129 -6.39 15.91 6.61
N LEU A 130 -6.03 16.69 5.60
CA LEU A 130 -4.66 17.08 5.25
C LEU A 130 -4.03 17.96 6.33
N GLN A 131 -4.86 18.59 7.18
CA GLN A 131 -4.40 19.50 8.24
C GLN A 131 -3.99 18.76 9.52
N ASN A 132 -4.60 17.62 9.84
CA ASN A 132 -4.32 16.84 11.06
C ASN A 132 -3.57 15.52 10.78
N LYS A 133 -3.51 15.08 9.52
CA LYS A 133 -2.77 13.89 9.11
C LYS A 133 -1.57 14.32 8.27
N SER A 134 -0.37 13.98 8.74
CA SER A 134 0.90 14.30 8.07
C SER A 134 0.81 13.93 6.58
N VAL A 135 0.81 14.94 5.72
CA VAL A 135 0.80 14.80 4.24
C VAL A 135 2.20 14.42 3.70
N GLY A 136 3.20 14.30 4.59
CA GLY A 136 4.47 13.68 4.26
C GLY A 136 4.31 12.17 4.02
N PRO A 137 5.23 11.52 3.29
CA PRO A 137 5.26 10.07 3.20
C PRO A 137 5.31 9.52 4.63
N ASP A 138 4.22 8.86 5.05
CA ASP A 138 4.14 8.29 6.39
C ASP A 138 5.05 7.04 6.42
N VAL A 139 6.34 7.27 6.66
CA VAL A 139 7.38 6.24 6.78
C VAL A 139 7.10 5.22 7.89
N SER A 140 6.06 5.44 8.70
CA SER A 140 5.61 4.50 9.72
C SER A 140 4.87 3.27 9.13
N GLN A 141 4.30 3.40 7.93
CA GLN A 141 3.61 2.32 7.22
C GLN A 141 4.50 1.80 6.09
N VAL A 142 5.34 0.82 6.44
CA VAL A 142 6.03 0.00 5.46
C VAL A 142 4.98 -0.89 4.82
N ASP A 143 4.82 -0.84 3.50
CA ASP A 143 3.93 -1.69 2.71
C ASP A 143 4.72 -2.49 1.66
N TRP A 144 4.11 -3.52 1.08
CA TRP A 144 4.75 -4.28 0.00
C TRP A 144 5.08 -3.40 -1.21
N ALA A 145 4.20 -2.47 -1.57
CA ALA A 145 4.46 -1.49 -2.62
C ALA A 145 5.69 -0.62 -2.31
N PHE A 146 5.89 -0.22 -1.06
CA PHE A 146 7.07 0.53 -0.63
C PHE A 146 8.34 -0.33 -0.72
N ILE A 147 8.27 -1.59 -0.25
CA ILE A 147 9.39 -2.53 -0.33
C ILE A 147 9.79 -2.74 -1.80
N ILE A 148 8.83 -3.00 -2.68
CA ILE A 148 9.09 -3.22 -4.11
C ILE A 148 9.58 -1.93 -4.78
N GLY A 149 9.00 -0.78 -4.49
CA GLY A 149 9.38 0.48 -5.13
C GLY A 149 10.76 0.99 -4.70
N TYR A 150 11.04 0.99 -3.40
CA TYR A 150 12.24 1.62 -2.84
C TYR A 150 13.35 0.61 -2.54
N VAL A 151 13.04 -0.50 -1.88
CA VAL A 151 14.08 -1.48 -1.48
C VAL A 151 14.58 -2.24 -2.70
N LEU A 152 13.67 -2.71 -3.57
CA LEU A 152 14.07 -3.41 -4.80
C LEU A 152 14.85 -2.51 -5.75
N SER A 153 14.50 -1.23 -5.87
CA SER A 153 15.24 -0.29 -6.73
C SER A 153 16.65 0.00 -6.20
N LEU A 154 16.81 0.10 -4.87
CA LEU A 154 18.13 0.24 -4.25
C LEU A 154 18.97 -1.02 -4.43
N LEU A 155 18.37 -2.20 -4.24
CA LEU A 155 19.02 -3.48 -4.52
C LEU A 155 19.41 -3.61 -5.99
N ALA A 156 18.54 -3.18 -6.91
CA ALA A 156 18.81 -3.17 -8.33
C ALA A 156 20.04 -2.33 -8.70
N LEU A 157 20.14 -1.14 -8.11
CA LEU A 157 21.26 -0.23 -8.30
C LEU A 157 22.54 -0.84 -7.72
N LEU A 158 22.48 -1.42 -6.52
CA LEU A 158 23.60 -2.07 -5.86
C LEU A 158 24.12 -3.27 -6.67
N PHE A 159 23.22 -4.10 -7.22
CA PHE A 159 23.60 -5.21 -8.09
C PHE A 159 24.21 -4.74 -9.41
N THR A 160 23.65 -3.71 -10.01
CA THR A 160 24.21 -3.12 -11.23
C THR A 160 25.62 -2.59 -10.94
N PHE A 161 25.80 -1.86 -9.84
CA PHE A 161 27.10 -1.34 -9.42
C PHE A 161 28.11 -2.47 -9.15
N ASP A 162 27.73 -3.51 -8.41
CA ASP A 162 28.60 -4.65 -8.13
C ASP A 162 28.99 -5.40 -9.41
N ALA A 163 28.08 -5.54 -10.38
CA ALA A 163 28.40 -6.13 -11.67
C ALA A 163 29.42 -5.30 -12.47
N PHE A 164 29.38 -3.96 -12.37
CA PHE A 164 30.36 -3.08 -13.03
C PHE A 164 31.70 -2.99 -12.29
N SER A 165 31.68 -2.88 -10.96
CA SER A 165 32.86 -2.68 -10.11
C SER A 165 33.62 -3.98 -9.84
N GLY A 166 32.91 -5.10 -9.63
CA GLY A 166 33.51 -6.40 -9.33
C GLY A 166 34.44 -6.93 -10.43
N GLU A 167 34.11 -6.69 -11.70
CA GLU A 167 34.98 -7.06 -12.84
C GLU A 167 36.15 -6.08 -13.05
N ARG A 168 36.00 -4.81 -12.65
CA ARG A 168 37.08 -3.82 -12.72
C ARG A 168 38.17 -4.14 -11.70
N GLU A 169 37.78 -4.66 -10.54
CA GLU A 169 38.68 -5.02 -9.44
C GLU A 169 39.40 -6.37 -9.67
N HIS A 170 38.74 -7.34 -10.33
CA HIS A 170 39.34 -8.64 -10.65
C HIS A 170 40.25 -8.64 -11.89
N GLY A 171 40.31 -7.54 -12.66
CA GLY A 171 41.14 -7.46 -13.87
C GLY A 171 40.71 -8.40 -15.01
N THR A 172 39.62 -9.15 -14.83
CA THR A 172 39.03 -10.08 -15.80
C THR A 172 38.51 -9.36 -17.04
N LEU A 173 38.13 -8.09 -16.92
CA LEU A 173 37.71 -7.23 -18.04
C LEU A 173 38.90 -6.92 -18.97
N ARG A 174 40.11 -6.77 -18.42
CA ARG A 174 41.36 -6.61 -19.20
C ARG A 174 41.79 -7.93 -19.85
N LEU A 175 41.55 -9.05 -19.17
CA LEU A 175 41.88 -10.40 -19.66
C LEU A 175 40.90 -10.89 -20.75
N MET A 176 39.60 -10.57 -20.62
CA MET A 176 38.58 -10.85 -21.64
C MET A 176 38.72 -9.94 -22.86
N LEU A 177 39.11 -8.66 -22.69
CA LEU A 177 39.44 -7.78 -23.81
C LEU A 177 40.73 -8.15 -24.55
N ALA A 178 41.60 -8.94 -23.91
CA ALA A 178 42.80 -9.51 -24.54
C ALA A 178 42.48 -10.79 -25.35
N ASN A 179 41.25 -11.33 -25.25
CA ASN A 179 40.83 -12.53 -25.98
C ASN A 179 39.69 -12.22 -26.97
N SER A 180 39.58 -12.99 -28.05
CA SER A 180 38.68 -12.70 -29.19
C SER A 180 37.23 -13.11 -28.91
N ILE A 181 36.54 -12.39 -28.03
CA ILE A 181 35.10 -12.57 -27.77
C ILE A 181 34.36 -11.27 -28.12
N PRO A 182 33.26 -11.33 -28.90
CA PRO A 182 32.56 -10.15 -29.36
C PRO A 182 31.94 -9.34 -28.20
N ARG A 183 32.37 -8.08 -28.08
CA ARG A 183 32.06 -7.14 -27.00
C ARG A 183 30.56 -6.93 -26.74
N HIS A 184 29.74 -6.97 -27.79
CA HIS A 184 28.29 -6.78 -27.69
C HIS A 184 27.56 -7.95 -27.01
N THR A 185 28.09 -9.18 -27.15
CA THR A 185 27.47 -10.38 -26.58
C THR A 185 27.70 -10.45 -25.07
N VAL A 186 28.88 -10.02 -24.61
CA VAL A 186 29.21 -9.94 -23.18
C VAL A 186 28.41 -8.82 -22.52
N LEU A 187 28.34 -7.63 -23.14
CA LEU A 187 27.52 -6.52 -22.66
C LEU A 187 26.03 -6.86 -22.58
N LEU A 188 25.47 -7.48 -23.63
CA LEU A 188 24.05 -7.89 -23.63
C LEU A 188 23.78 -9.03 -22.64
N GLY A 189 24.69 -9.99 -22.49
CA GLY A 189 24.56 -11.05 -21.49
C GLY A 189 24.59 -10.50 -20.06
N LYS A 190 25.43 -9.49 -19.81
CA LYS A 190 25.56 -8.81 -18.52
C LYS A 190 24.37 -7.89 -18.22
N PHE A 191 23.87 -7.19 -19.24
CA PHE A 191 22.65 -6.38 -19.16
C PHE A 191 21.41 -7.23 -18.93
N LEU A 192 21.25 -8.32 -19.70
CA LEU A 192 20.15 -9.28 -19.51
C LEU A 192 20.27 -10.04 -18.20
N GLY A 193 21.49 -10.35 -17.73
CA GLY A 193 21.72 -10.97 -16.42
C GLY A 193 21.35 -10.03 -15.26
N ALA A 194 21.68 -8.74 -15.36
CA ALA A 194 21.24 -7.74 -14.39
C ALA A 194 19.71 -7.55 -14.44
N LEU A 195 19.12 -7.51 -15.63
CA LEU A 195 17.66 -7.44 -15.83
C LEU A 195 16.94 -8.67 -15.23
N LEU A 196 17.42 -9.87 -15.53
CA LEU A 196 16.83 -11.14 -15.06
C LEU A 196 17.07 -11.40 -13.57
N SER A 197 18.08 -10.79 -12.96
CA SER A 197 18.31 -10.88 -11.52
C SER A 197 17.35 -9.99 -10.71
N ILE A 198 16.68 -9.04 -11.38
CA ILE A 198 15.79 -8.04 -10.79
C ILE A 198 14.32 -8.37 -11.05
N THR A 199 14.03 -9.01 -12.18
CA THR A 199 12.68 -9.52 -12.52
C THR A 199 12.39 -10.83 -11.82
#